data_AF-A0A2E9WTL9-F1
#
_entry.id   AF-A0A2E9WTL9-F1
#
_cell.length_a   1.000
_cell.length_b   1.000
_cell.length_c   1.000
_cell.angle_alpha   90.00
_cell.angle_beta   90.00
_cell.angle_gamma   90.00
#
_symmetry.space_group_name_H-M   'P 1'
#
loop_
_entity.id
_entity.type
_entity.pdbx_description
1 polymer ?
#
loop_
_entity_poly.entity_id
_entity_poly.type
_entity_poly.pdbx_seq_one_letter_code
_entity_poly.pdbx_strand_id
1 'polypeptide(L)'
;MIDNYNIKPNLSRKCMSNEFKFLGLTIPKLAILSGSILILWGVISFFASDSGSMTALIPSFFGVPLAILGFLSIRNESNKHHYMHASMIFALISVLGGLRIFQLEDASNLTLASHLILLVVGIIFMVGGILSFRYARKLRESLVE
;
A
#
# COMPACT_ATOMS: atom_id res chain seq x y z
N MET A 1 7.06 -51.70 24.21
CA MET A 1 6.39 -50.70 25.06
C MET A 1 6.97 -49.34 24.70
N ILE A 2 6.27 -48.67 23.77
CA ILE A 2 6.26 -47.25 23.38
C ILE A 2 7.59 -46.49 23.29
N ASP A 3 7.91 -46.11 22.06
CA ASP A 3 9.05 -45.34 21.58
C ASP A 3 9.12 -43.91 22.18
N ASN A 4 10.28 -43.58 22.75
CA ASN A 4 10.66 -42.21 23.10
C ASN A 4 11.05 -41.42 21.85
N TYR A 5 10.06 -40.89 21.14
CA TYR A 5 10.29 -39.87 20.12
C TYR A 5 10.74 -38.56 20.78
N ASN A 6 12.05 -38.38 20.79
CA ASN A 6 12.75 -37.13 21.07
C ASN A 6 12.43 -36.11 19.96
N ILE A 7 11.23 -35.53 20.00
CA ILE A 7 10.86 -34.43 19.14
C ILE A 7 11.58 -33.20 19.67
N LYS A 8 12.82 -32.97 19.23
CA LYS A 8 13.31 -31.60 19.11
C LYS A 8 12.38 -30.95 18.08
N PRO A 9 11.49 -30.00 18.45
CA PRO A 9 10.79 -29.24 17.42
C PRO A 9 11.90 -28.58 16.61
N ASN A 10 12.02 -29.01 15.35
CA ASN A 10 12.96 -28.44 14.41
C ASN A 10 12.54 -26.98 14.23
N LEU A 11 13.13 -26.09 15.04
CA LEU A 11 12.98 -24.63 14.99
C LEU A 11 13.37 -24.08 13.61
N SER A 12 14.03 -24.91 12.79
CA SER A 12 14.42 -24.61 11.41
C SER A 12 13.30 -24.75 10.36
N ARG A 13 12.11 -25.31 10.67
CA ARG A 13 11.03 -25.50 9.66
C ARG A 13 9.93 -24.44 9.63
N LYS A 14 9.93 -23.45 10.54
CA LYS A 14 8.91 -22.38 10.56
C LYS A 14 9.36 -21.06 9.90
N CYS A 15 10.52 -21.05 9.23
CA CYS A 15 11.10 -19.84 8.63
C CYS A 15 10.73 -19.64 7.13
N MET A 16 9.96 -20.54 6.51
CA MET A 16 9.54 -20.36 5.10
C MET A 16 8.07 -19.92 4.99
N SER A 17 7.91 -18.60 4.84
CA SER A 17 6.88 -17.87 4.07
C SER A 17 5.39 -17.88 4.47
N ASN A 18 5.04 -17.60 5.73
CA ASN A 18 3.69 -17.11 6.08
C ASN A 18 3.59 -15.58 6.01
N GLU A 19 4.39 -14.94 5.16
CA GLU A 19 4.30 -13.51 4.93
C GLU A 19 3.24 -13.25 3.87
N PHE A 20 2.24 -12.41 4.17
CA PHE A 20 1.21 -12.06 3.21
C PHE A 20 1.84 -11.33 2.02
N LYS A 21 1.67 -11.90 0.82
CA LYS A 21 2.10 -11.30 -0.43
C LYS A 21 0.89 -10.97 -1.28
N PHE A 22 0.79 -9.73 -1.70
CA PHE A 22 -0.17 -9.26 -2.69
C PHE A 22 0.58 -9.01 -3.99
N LEU A 23 0.17 -9.68 -5.09
CA LEU A 23 0.88 -9.63 -6.37
C LEU A 23 2.37 -10.04 -6.28
N GLY A 24 2.69 -10.97 -5.37
CA GLY A 24 4.08 -11.40 -5.11
C GLY A 24 4.90 -10.42 -4.27
N LEU A 25 4.33 -9.27 -3.87
CA LEU A 25 4.98 -8.24 -3.06
C LEU A 25 4.42 -8.22 -1.63
N THR A 26 5.29 -7.95 -0.66
CA THR A 26 4.89 -7.65 0.72
C THR A 26 4.14 -6.30 0.76
N ILE A 27 3.23 -6.08 1.71
CA ILE A 27 2.53 -4.80 1.85
C ILE A 27 3.45 -3.56 1.93
N PRO A 28 4.60 -3.59 2.65
CA PRO A 28 5.54 -2.47 2.63
C PRO A 28 6.05 -2.11 1.24
N LYS A 29 6.45 -3.13 0.48
CA LYS A 29 6.89 -2.95 -0.90
C LYS A 29 5.76 -2.46 -1.79
N LEU A 30 4.53 -2.94 -1.57
CA LEU A 30 3.35 -2.42 -2.26
C LEU A 30 3.16 -0.92 -1.98
N ALA A 31 3.29 -0.47 -0.72
CA ALA A 31 3.16 0.94 -0.35
C ALA A 31 4.21 1.81 -1.04
N ILE A 32 5.47 1.35 -1.03
CA ILE A 32 6.58 2.05 -1.69
C ILE A 32 6.35 2.10 -3.20
N LEU A 33 5.93 0.99 -3.82
CA LEU A 33 5.68 0.91 -5.25
C LEU A 33 4.52 1.82 -5.66
N SER A 34 3.38 1.73 -4.97
CA SER A 34 2.22 2.59 -5.18
C SER A 34 2.57 4.07 -4.99
N GLY A 35 3.31 4.41 -3.92
CA GLY A 35 3.76 5.77 -3.68
C GLY A 35 4.70 6.28 -4.77
N SER A 36 5.66 5.45 -5.20
CA SER A 36 6.60 5.78 -6.28
C SER A 36 5.88 6.01 -7.60
N ILE A 37 4.89 5.18 -7.95
CA ILE A 37 4.07 5.35 -9.16
C ILE A 37 3.32 6.68 -9.12
N LEU A 38 2.70 7.02 -7.98
CA LEU A 38 1.99 8.28 -7.81
C LEU A 38 2.91 9.50 -7.90
N ILE A 39 4.11 9.41 -7.31
CA ILE A 39 5.13 10.47 -7.39
C ILE A 39 5.55 10.68 -8.85
N LEU A 40 5.96 9.60 -9.53
CA LEU A 40 6.38 9.66 -10.92
C LEU A 40 5.28 10.22 -11.82
N TRP A 41 4.05 9.75 -11.64
CA TRP A 41 2.93 10.23 -12.42
C TRP A 41 2.68 11.73 -12.21
N GLY A 42 2.63 12.21 -10.97
CA GLY A 42 2.37 13.63 -10.72
C GLY A 42 3.49 14.54 -11.23
N VAL A 43 4.75 14.08 -11.21
CA VAL A 43 5.88 14.81 -11.82
C VAL A 43 5.73 14.85 -13.35
N ILE A 44 5.44 13.72 -14.00
CA ILE A 44 5.21 13.67 -15.45
C ILE A 44 4.03 14.57 -15.84
N SER A 45 2.94 14.48 -15.09
CA SER A 45 1.72 15.26 -15.30
C SER A 45 1.99 16.76 -15.14
N PHE A 46 2.84 17.17 -14.19
CA PHE A 46 3.22 18.58 -14.03
C PHE A 46 3.94 19.14 -15.26
N PHE A 47 4.93 18.41 -15.80
CA PHE A 47 5.66 18.84 -16.99
C PHE A 47 4.84 18.74 -18.28
N ALA A 48 3.91 17.79 -18.36
CA ALA A 48 3.01 17.64 -19.50
C ALA A 48 1.87 18.67 -19.51
N SER A 49 1.66 19.40 -18.41
CA SER A 49 0.60 20.41 -18.31
C SER A 49 1.09 21.73 -18.90
N ASP A 50 0.53 22.15 -20.04
CA ASP A 50 0.89 23.42 -20.72
C ASP A 50 0.75 24.67 -19.83
N SER A 51 -0.11 24.62 -18.83
CA SER A 51 -0.36 25.71 -17.88
C SER A 51 0.42 25.62 -16.56
N GLY A 52 1.24 24.58 -16.36
CA GLY A 52 1.91 24.33 -15.08
C GLY A 52 0.91 24.13 -13.94
N SER A 53 -0.19 23.40 -14.19
CA SER A 53 -1.27 23.26 -13.23
C SER A 53 -0.80 22.58 -11.93
N MET A 54 -0.83 23.32 -10.82
CA MET A 54 -0.52 22.78 -9.49
C MET A 54 -1.41 21.59 -9.10
N THR A 55 -2.59 21.46 -9.70
CA THR A 55 -3.49 20.32 -9.45
C THR A 55 -2.96 19.00 -10.02
N ALA A 56 -2.07 19.03 -11.02
CA ALA A 56 -1.43 17.83 -11.57
C ALA A 56 -0.48 17.15 -10.57
N LEU A 57 -0.01 17.88 -9.55
CA LEU A 57 0.88 17.40 -8.49
C LEU A 57 0.14 16.72 -7.32
N ILE A 58 -1.19 16.77 -7.29
CA ILE A 58 -2.00 16.13 -6.25
C ILE A 58 -1.59 14.66 -6.05
N PRO A 59 -1.37 13.84 -7.10
CA PRO A 59 -0.94 12.47 -6.92
C PRO A 59 0.41 12.32 -6.20
N SER A 60 1.39 13.15 -6.53
CA SER A 60 2.68 13.15 -5.85
C SER A 60 2.55 13.55 -4.37
N PHE A 61 1.66 14.48 -4.04
CA PHE A 61 1.42 14.91 -2.67
C PHE A 61 0.94 13.77 -1.76
N PHE A 62 0.12 12.86 -2.28
CA PHE A 62 -0.29 11.65 -1.57
C PHE A 62 0.74 10.50 -1.69
N GLY A 63 1.44 10.43 -2.82
CA GLY A 63 2.46 9.42 -3.07
C GLY A 63 3.69 9.54 -2.15
N VAL A 64 4.14 10.76 -1.83
CA VAL A 64 5.31 11.00 -0.97
C VAL A 64 5.11 10.44 0.45
N PRO A 65 4.07 10.81 1.21
CA PRO A 65 3.81 10.22 2.53
C PRO A 65 3.65 8.70 2.47
N LEU A 66 2.97 8.18 1.44
CA LEU A 66 2.76 6.74 1.27
C LEU A 66 4.08 5.99 1.08
N ALA A 67 4.97 6.51 0.24
CA ALA A 67 6.29 5.94 0.00
C ALA A 67 7.19 6.02 1.25
N ILE A 68 7.18 7.17 1.95
CA ILE A 68 7.96 7.36 3.19
C ILE A 68 7.49 6.39 4.27
N LEU A 69 6.19 6.27 4.50
CA LEU A 69 5.63 5.33 5.50
C LEU A 69 5.94 3.88 5.15
N GLY A 70 5.86 3.52 3.86
CA GLY A 70 6.25 2.20 3.38
C GLY A 70 7.72 1.91 3.66
N PHE A 71 8.62 2.84 3.32
CA PHE A 71 10.06 2.72 3.58
C PHE A 71 10.36 2.62 5.09
N LEU A 72 9.72 3.46 5.89
CA LEU A 72 9.90 3.47 7.34
C LEU A 72 9.42 2.17 8.00
N SER A 73 8.39 1.53 7.45
CA SER A 73 7.93 0.21 7.91
C SER A 73 8.92 -0.92 7.65
N ILE A 74 9.77 -0.79 6.61
CA ILE A 74 10.84 -1.76 6.31
C ILE A 74 12.01 -1.53 7.28
N ARG A 75 12.34 -0.26 7.54
CA ARG A 75 13.43 0.12 8.47
C ARG A 75 13.11 -0.24 9.91
N ASN A 76 11.86 -0.07 10.34
CA ASN A 76 11.45 -0.23 11.72
C ASN A 76 10.37 -1.31 11.88
N GLU A 77 10.80 -2.58 11.84
CA GLU A 77 9.89 -3.72 11.85
C GLU A 77 9.04 -3.80 13.13
N SER A 78 9.60 -3.37 14.28
CA SER A 78 8.89 -3.34 15.57
C SER A 78 7.59 -2.52 15.50
N ASN A 79 7.58 -1.44 14.74
CA ASN A 79 6.44 -0.53 14.58
C ASN A 79 5.75 -0.66 13.21
N LYS A 80 6.04 -1.71 12.44
CA LYS A 80 5.52 -1.88 11.07
C LYS A 80 4.00 -1.71 10.98
N HIS A 81 3.26 -2.21 11.97
CA HIS A 81 1.80 -2.17 11.97
C HIS A 81 1.24 -0.74 12.08
N HIS A 82 1.91 0.16 12.82
CA HIS A 82 1.51 1.56 12.95
C HIS A 82 1.73 2.33 11.65
N TYR A 83 2.91 2.15 11.03
CA TYR A 83 3.19 2.76 9.72
C TYR A 83 2.23 2.26 8.65
N MET A 84 1.80 0.99 8.71
CA MET A 84 0.80 0.45 7.79
C MET A 84 -0.62 0.94 8.05
N HIS A 85 -1.03 1.15 9.30
CA HIS A 85 -2.31 1.78 9.57
C HIS A 85 -2.31 3.24 9.11
N ALA A 86 -1.21 3.97 9.34
CA ALA A 86 -1.06 5.32 8.83
C ALA A 86 -1.14 5.36 7.29
N SER A 87 -0.42 4.47 6.59
CA SER A 87 -0.46 4.42 5.12
C SER A 87 -1.86 4.10 4.58
N MET A 88 -2.63 3.27 5.28
CA MET A 88 -4.04 3.00 4.94
C MET A 88 -4.94 4.23 5.08
N ILE A 89 -4.71 5.08 6.08
CA ILE A 89 -5.44 6.35 6.23
C ILE A 89 -5.11 7.28 5.06
N PHE A 90 -3.83 7.40 4.68
CA PHE A 90 -3.44 8.18 3.51
C PHE A 90 -4.05 7.64 2.21
N ALA A 91 -4.10 6.31 2.05
CA ALA A 91 -4.75 5.69 0.90
C ALA A 91 -6.27 5.97 0.87
N LEU A 92 -6.93 6.00 2.02
CA LEU A 92 -8.34 6.37 2.11
C LEU A 92 -8.57 7.82 1.68
N ILE A 93 -7.75 8.75 2.17
CA ILE A 93 -7.83 10.16 1.78
C ILE A 93 -7.53 10.31 0.27
N SER A 94 -6.56 9.56 -0.25
CA SER A 94 -6.24 9.50 -1.67
C SER A 94 -7.45 9.07 -2.52
N VAL A 95 -8.17 8.03 -2.13
CA VAL A 95 -9.39 7.58 -2.83
C VAL A 95 -10.49 8.64 -2.77
N LEU A 96 -10.69 9.28 -1.61
CA LEU A 96 -11.64 10.40 -1.47
C LEU A 96 -11.25 11.60 -2.34
N GLY A 97 -9.95 11.90 -2.44
CA GLY A 97 -9.42 12.92 -3.34
C GLY A 97 -9.67 12.57 -4.80
N GLY A 98 -9.43 11.32 -5.19
CA GLY A 98 -9.69 10.81 -6.54
C GLY A 98 -11.17 10.79 -6.92
N LEU A 99 -12.09 10.58 -5.97
CA LEU A 99 -13.54 10.62 -6.21
C LEU A 99 -14.06 11.99 -6.66
N ARG A 100 -13.27 13.05 -6.50
CA ARG A 100 -13.60 14.39 -7.04
C ARG A 100 -13.72 14.42 -8.56
N ILE A 101 -13.31 13.38 -9.30
CA ILE A 101 -13.60 13.25 -10.74
C ILE A 101 -15.06 13.47 -11.10
N PHE A 102 -16.00 13.08 -10.23
CA PHE A 102 -17.44 13.22 -10.48
C PHE A 102 -17.96 14.65 -10.26
N GLN A 103 -17.15 15.52 -9.66
CA GLN A 103 -17.51 16.92 -9.35
C GLN A 103 -16.76 17.92 -10.25
N LEU A 104 -15.82 17.42 -11.06
CA LEU A 104 -15.00 18.23 -11.95
C LEU A 104 -15.75 18.44 -13.28
N GLU A 105 -16.42 19.59 -13.41
CA GLU A 105 -16.95 20.08 -14.68
C GLU A 105 -15.82 20.77 -15.47
N ASP A 106 -15.70 20.49 -16.77
CA ASP A 106 -14.69 21.06 -17.68
C ASP A 106 -13.21 20.83 -17.29
N ALA A 107 -12.89 19.74 -16.60
CA ALA A 107 -11.50 19.39 -16.30
C ALA A 107 -10.72 18.92 -17.53
N SER A 108 -9.45 19.32 -17.62
CA SER A 108 -8.55 18.82 -18.65
C SER A 108 -8.36 17.31 -18.56
N ASN A 109 -8.10 16.65 -19.70
CA ASN A 109 -7.80 15.22 -19.76
C ASN A 109 -6.69 14.81 -18.78
N LEU A 110 -5.71 15.69 -18.57
CA LEU A 110 -4.59 15.48 -17.67
C LEU A 110 -4.99 15.55 -16.19
N THR A 111 -5.90 16.47 -15.84
CA THR A 111 -6.49 16.57 -14.50
C THR A 111 -7.33 15.32 -14.19
N LEU A 112 -8.17 14.91 -15.15
CA LEU A 112 -8.95 13.67 -15.07
C LEU A 112 -8.04 12.46 -14.87
N ALA A 113 -7.00 12.31 -15.69
CA ALA A 113 -6.04 11.21 -15.58
C ALA A 113 -5.32 11.20 -14.23
N SER A 114 -4.96 12.38 -13.70
CA SER A 114 -4.30 12.51 -12.39
C SER A 114 -5.20 12.06 -11.23
N HIS A 115 -6.49 12.40 -11.26
CA HIS A 115 -7.43 11.92 -10.24
C HIS A 115 -7.79 10.44 -10.43
N LEU A 116 -7.86 9.95 -11.67
CA LEU A 116 -8.09 8.54 -11.97
C LEU A 116 -6.95 7.65 -11.46
N ILE A 117 -5.69 7.99 -11.72
CA ILE A 117 -4.56 7.20 -11.22
C ILE A 117 -4.50 7.24 -9.69
N LEU A 118 -4.79 8.39 -9.08
CA LEU A 118 -4.86 8.56 -7.64
C LEU A 118 -5.90 7.62 -7.02
N LEU A 119 -7.08 7.55 -7.65
CA LEU A 119 -8.18 6.68 -7.25
C LEU A 119 -7.80 5.21 -7.42
N VAL A 120 -7.32 4.81 -8.61
CA VAL A 120 -7.02 3.41 -8.94
C VAL A 120 -5.89 2.87 -8.06
N VAL A 121 -4.78 3.59 -7.94
CA VAL A 121 -3.64 3.16 -7.12
C VAL A 121 -4.03 3.13 -5.64
N GLY A 122 -4.80 4.12 -5.17
CA GLY A 122 -5.33 4.14 -3.80
C GLY A 122 -6.21 2.93 -3.49
N ILE A 123 -7.13 2.57 -4.39
CA ILE A 123 -8.00 1.40 -4.23
C ILE A 123 -7.19 0.10 -4.21
N ILE A 124 -6.25 -0.08 -5.16
CA ILE A 124 -5.41 -1.28 -5.22
C ILE A 124 -4.64 -1.46 -3.91
N PHE A 125 -4.02 -0.38 -3.42
CA PHE A 125 -3.28 -0.42 -2.16
C PHE A 125 -4.20 -0.75 -0.98
N MET A 126 -5.37 -0.11 -0.90
CA MET A 126 -6.35 -0.33 0.16
C MET A 126 -6.86 -1.77 0.20
N VAL A 127 -7.19 -2.35 -0.96
CA VAL A 127 -7.60 -3.76 -1.07
C VAL A 127 -6.47 -4.68 -0.59
N GLY A 128 -5.24 -4.45 -1.04
CA GLY A 128 -4.07 -5.19 -0.59
C GLY A 128 -3.88 -5.14 0.93
N GLY A 129 -4.00 -3.95 1.51
CA GLY A 129 -3.91 -3.73 2.97
C GLY A 129 -5.00 -4.44 3.75
N ILE A 130 -6.26 -4.35 3.32
CA ILE A 130 -7.41 -5.03 3.96
C ILE A 130 -7.21 -6.55 3.92
N LEU A 131 -6.80 -7.11 2.78
CA LEU A 131 -6.53 -8.54 2.65
C LEU A 131 -5.40 -8.99 3.59
N SER A 132 -4.37 -8.16 3.76
CA SER A 132 -3.29 -8.43 4.71
C SER A 132 -3.80 -8.48 6.16
N PHE A 133 -4.70 -7.58 6.57
CA PHE A 133 -5.28 -7.62 7.91
C PHE A 133 -6.15 -8.86 8.11
N ARG A 134 -6.95 -9.22 7.11
CA ARG A 134 -7.75 -10.46 7.14
C ARG A 134 -6.88 -11.70 7.25
N TYR A 135 -5.78 -11.75 6.51
CA TYR A 135 -4.82 -12.86 6.59
C TYR A 135 -4.18 -12.95 7.98
N ALA A 136 -3.73 -11.82 8.54
CA ALA A 136 -3.14 -11.78 9.88
C ALA A 136 -4.12 -12.23 10.98
N ARG A 137 -5.41 -11.95 10.83
CA ARG A 137 -6.45 -12.45 11.74
C ARG A 137 -6.61 -13.96 11.65
N LYS A 138 -6.81 -14.49 10.43
CA LYS A 138 -7.00 -15.94 10.21
C LYS A 138 -5.80 -16.77 10.70
N LEU A 139 -4.59 -16.25 10.51
CA LEU A 139 -3.37 -16.91 10.98
C LEU A 139 -3.30 -16.99 12.51
N ARG A 140 -3.90 -16.04 13.24
CA ARG A 140 -3.97 -16.10 14.71
C ARG A 140 -4.99 -17.15 15.18
N GLU A 141 -6.12 -17.26 14.49
CA GLU A 141 -7.17 -18.25 14.80
C GLU A 141 -6.64 -19.69 14.63
N SER A 142 -5.91 -19.98 13.56
CA SER A 142 -5.35 -21.32 13.28
C SER A 142 -4.16 -21.74 14.18
N LEU A 143 -3.66 -20.85 15.03
CA LEU A 143 -2.58 -21.17 15.99
C LEU A 143 -3.14 -21.53 17.37
N VAL A 144 -4.44 -21.32 17.58
CA VAL A 144 -5.15 -21.65 18.82
C VAL A 144 -5.83 -23.01 18.74
N GLU A 145 -6.16 -23.47 17.52
CA GLU A 145 -6.62 -24.84 17.19
C GLU A 145 -5.47 -25.85 17.13
#